data_AF-A0A1H8LZZ3-F1
#
_entry.id   AF-A0A1H8LZZ3-F1
#
_cell.length_a   1.000
_cell.length_b   1.000
_cell.length_c   1.000
_cell.angle_alpha   90.00
_cell.angle_beta   90.00
_cell.angle_gamma   90.00
#
_symmetry.space_group_name_H-M   'P 1'
#
loop_
_entity.id
_entity.type
_entity.pdbx_description
1 polymer ?
#
loop_
_entity_poly.entity_id
_entity_poly.type
_entity_poly.pdbx_seq_one_letter_code
_entity_poly.pdbx_strand_id
1 'polypeptide(L)'
;MLQPKRTKFRKQHKGRIHGQAKGGFDLNFGSYALKATEPERVTARQIEAARRAITRHMKRQGRVWIRIFPDVPVTGKPTEVRMGKGKGSVDFWAARVHPGRIMFEIDGVADEIAREALRLGAQKLPVLTRIVAREDW
;
A
#
# COMPACT_ATOMS: atom_id res chain seq x y z
N MET A 1 -2.27 -11.87 6.27
CA MET A 1 -2.19 -10.49 5.75
C MET A 1 -1.18 -9.72 6.59
N LEU A 2 -0.55 -8.67 6.05
CA LEU A 2 0.49 -7.91 6.75
C LEU A 2 -0.08 -7.17 7.97
N GLN A 3 0.63 -7.25 9.10
CA GLN A 3 0.37 -6.47 10.32
C GLN A 3 1.61 -6.49 11.23
N PRO A 4 1.77 -5.53 12.16
CA PRO A 4 2.85 -5.57 13.14
C PRO A 4 2.75 -6.82 14.04
N LYS A 5 3.88 -7.45 14.34
CA LYS A 5 3.93 -8.59 15.30
C LYS A 5 3.62 -8.14 16.73
N ARG A 6 4.12 -6.96 17.13
CA ARG A 6 3.91 -6.36 18.45
C ARG A 6 3.80 -4.84 18.30
N THR A 7 2.94 -4.21 19.09
CA THR A 7 2.86 -2.75 19.19
C THR A 7 2.91 -2.33 20.65
N LYS A 8 3.48 -1.15 20.94
CA LYS A 8 3.48 -0.58 22.30
C LYS A 8 2.06 -0.23 22.76
N PHE A 9 1.25 0.28 21.84
CA PHE A 9 -0.13 0.67 22.11
C PHE A 9 -1.08 -0.01 21.14
N ARG A 10 -2.13 -0.64 21.69
CA ARG A 10 -3.13 -1.37 20.90
C ARG A 10 -4.02 -0.45 20.04
N LYS A 11 -4.32 0.77 20.50
CA LYS A 11 -5.21 1.72 19.80
C LYS A 11 -4.49 3.05 19.58
N GLN A 12 -4.65 3.63 18.39
CA GLN A 12 -4.00 4.89 18.01
C GLN A 12 -4.98 5.84 17.33
N HIS A 13 -4.77 7.15 17.43
CA HIS A 13 -5.51 8.11 16.61
C HIS A 13 -5.16 7.89 15.13
N LYS A 14 -6.17 7.85 14.26
CA LYS A 14 -5.98 7.51 12.84
C LYS A 14 -5.16 8.57 12.07
N GLY A 15 -5.01 9.78 12.65
CA GLY A 15 -4.34 10.93 12.04
C GLY A 15 -5.05 11.45 10.79
N ARG A 16 -4.48 12.45 10.14
CA ARG A 16 -4.86 12.90 8.79
C ARG A 16 -3.67 12.71 7.85
N ILE A 17 -3.93 12.63 6.55
CA ILE A 17 -2.90 12.58 5.51
C ILE A 17 -2.89 13.97 4.89
N HIS A 18 -1.80 14.73 5.10
CA HIS A 18 -1.62 16.05 4.51
C HIS A 18 -0.26 16.14 3.84
N GLY A 19 -0.16 16.96 2.80
CA GLY A 19 1.07 17.21 2.08
C GLY A 19 1.56 16.00 1.28
N GLN A 20 2.73 16.19 0.66
CA GLN A 20 3.41 15.20 -0.16
C GLN A 20 4.15 14.16 0.71
N ALA A 21 4.52 13.04 0.10
CA ALA A 21 5.33 12.03 0.77
C ALA A 21 6.68 12.60 1.20
N LYS A 22 6.99 12.51 2.50
CA LYS A 22 8.29 12.94 3.06
C LYS A 22 9.46 12.06 2.58
N GLY A 23 9.19 10.84 2.12
CA GLY A 23 10.21 9.89 1.69
C GLY A 23 9.61 8.66 1.01
N GLY A 24 10.47 7.83 0.43
CA GLY A 24 10.05 6.65 -0.34
C GLY A 24 9.28 7.02 -1.61
N PHE A 25 9.67 8.13 -2.25
CA PHE A 25 9.14 8.61 -3.52
C PHE A 25 10.05 8.28 -4.72
N ASP A 26 11.25 7.75 -4.44
CA ASP A 26 12.24 7.25 -5.39
C ASP A 26 12.30 5.72 -5.41
N LEU A 27 12.74 5.16 -6.55
CA LEU A 27 12.97 3.74 -6.74
C LEU A 27 14.28 3.36 -6.07
N ASN A 28 14.29 2.34 -5.21
CA ASN A 28 15.54 1.88 -4.59
C ASN A 28 15.93 0.48 -5.06
N PHE A 29 14.96 -0.41 -5.27
CA PHE A 29 15.21 -1.83 -5.53
C PHE A 29 14.91 -2.20 -6.99
N GLY A 30 13.69 -1.92 -7.44
CA GLY A 30 13.23 -2.38 -8.75
C GLY A 30 13.59 -1.43 -9.90
N SER A 31 13.23 -1.87 -11.10
CA SER A 31 13.33 -1.12 -12.36
C SER A 31 12.03 -0.37 -12.68
N TYR A 32 10.89 -0.86 -12.16
CA TYR A 32 9.58 -0.21 -12.30
C TYR A 32 8.87 -0.10 -10.95
N ALA A 33 8.01 0.89 -10.81
CA ALA A 33 7.26 1.10 -9.57
C ALA A 33 5.86 1.67 -9.78
N LEU A 34 5.00 1.44 -8.79
CA LEU A 34 3.67 2.03 -8.69
C LEU A 34 3.66 3.14 -7.65
N LYS A 35 3.55 4.38 -8.12
CA LYS A 35 3.57 5.61 -7.31
C LYS A 35 2.15 6.15 -7.11
N ALA A 36 1.77 6.46 -5.88
CA ALA A 36 0.48 7.09 -5.58
C ALA A 36 0.49 8.55 -6.01
N THR A 37 -0.61 9.02 -6.61
CA THR A 37 -0.81 10.45 -6.92
C THR A 37 -1.77 11.13 -5.94
N GLU A 38 -2.50 10.35 -5.14
CA GLU A 38 -3.51 10.81 -4.20
C GLU A 38 -3.27 10.26 -2.78
N PRO A 39 -3.78 10.95 -1.74
CA PRO A 39 -3.70 10.47 -0.36
C PRO A 39 -4.78 9.43 -0.04
N GLU A 40 -4.43 8.32 0.60
CA GLU A 40 -5.41 7.38 1.17
C GLU A 40 -4.79 6.45 2.24
N ARG A 41 -5.64 5.78 3.02
CA ARG A 41 -5.28 4.66 3.87
C ARG A 41 -5.49 3.33 3.14
N VAL A 42 -4.40 2.75 2.66
CA VAL A 42 -4.43 1.46 1.98
C VAL A 42 -4.40 0.33 3.01
N THR A 43 -5.43 -0.52 2.99
CA THR A 43 -5.58 -1.65 3.92
C THR A 43 -4.64 -2.81 3.60
N ALA A 44 -4.34 -3.63 4.60
CA ALA A 44 -3.57 -4.86 4.40
C ALA A 44 -4.19 -5.82 3.36
N ARG A 45 -5.52 -5.79 3.17
CA ARG A 45 -6.23 -6.60 2.15
C ARG A 45 -5.94 -6.09 0.74
N GLN A 46 -6.00 -4.78 0.55
CA GLN A 46 -5.72 -4.14 -0.75
C GLN A 46 -4.25 -4.34 -1.14
N ILE A 47 -3.32 -4.22 -0.18
CA ILE A 47 -1.89 -4.49 -0.42
C ILE A 47 -1.69 -5.93 -0.91
N GLU A 48 -2.30 -6.91 -0.24
CA GLU A 48 -2.18 -8.32 -0.62
C GLU A 48 -2.88 -8.63 -1.96
N ALA A 49 -4.02 -8.00 -2.24
CA ALA A 49 -4.74 -8.15 -3.51
C ALA A 49 -3.91 -7.61 -4.68
N ALA A 50 -3.32 -6.43 -4.53
CA ALA A 50 -2.43 -5.83 -5.52
C ALA A 50 -1.17 -6.70 -5.74
N ARG A 51 -0.52 -7.16 -4.66
CA ARG A 51 0.63 -8.07 -4.72
C ARG A 51 0.30 -9.34 -5.50
N ARG A 52 -0.82 -10.00 -5.17
CA ARG A 52 -1.27 -11.22 -5.86
C ARG A 52 -1.54 -10.98 -7.34
N ALA A 53 -2.18 -9.86 -7.70
CA ALA A 53 -2.45 -9.50 -9.09
C ALA A 53 -1.15 -9.33 -9.88
N ILE A 54 -0.19 -8.56 -9.34
CA ILE A 54 1.13 -8.31 -9.94
C ILE A 54 1.88 -9.64 -10.13
N THR A 55 2.05 -10.42 -9.06
CA THR A 55 2.80 -11.68 -9.12
C THR A 55 2.15 -12.71 -10.07
N ARG A 56 0.81 -12.72 -10.17
CA ARG A 56 0.10 -13.62 -11.08
C ARG A 56 0.34 -13.25 -12.54
N HIS A 57 0.30 -11.95 -12.88
CA HIS A 57 0.55 -11.50 -14.24
C HIS A 57 1.99 -11.77 -14.68
N MET A 58 2.96 -11.56 -13.78
CA MET A 58 4.38 -11.88 -14.01
C MET A 58 4.66 -13.39 -14.04
N LYS A 59 3.66 -14.26 -13.87
CA LYS A 59 3.82 -15.73 -13.78
C LYS A 59 4.89 -16.16 -12.77
N ARG A 60 5.04 -15.41 -11.67
CA ARG A 60 6.08 -15.58 -10.64
C ARG A 60 7.53 -15.43 -11.13
N GLN A 61 7.75 -14.84 -12.30
CA GLN A 61 9.07 -14.41 -12.74
C GLN A 61 9.42 -13.07 -12.08
N GLY A 62 10.72 -12.78 -11.97
CA GLY A 62 11.19 -11.54 -11.37
C GLY A 62 10.94 -11.42 -9.87
N ARG A 63 10.98 -10.20 -9.37
CA ARG A 63 10.82 -9.86 -7.95
C ARG A 63 9.81 -8.75 -7.77
N VAL A 64 9.09 -8.80 -6.65
CA VAL A 64 8.11 -7.78 -6.25
C VAL A 64 8.45 -7.32 -4.84
N TRP A 65 8.67 -6.02 -4.67
CA TRP A 65 8.85 -5.40 -3.37
C TRP A 65 7.60 -4.60 -3.00
N ILE A 66 7.21 -4.71 -1.73
CA ILE A 66 6.15 -3.91 -1.13
C ILE A 66 6.81 -2.82 -0.31
N ARG A 67 6.59 -1.56 -0.67
CA ARG A 67 7.26 -0.37 -0.11
C ARG A 67 6.45 0.34 0.97
N ILE A 68 5.26 -0.18 1.26
CA ILE A 68 4.35 0.29 2.29
C ILE A 68 4.02 -0.84 3.25
N PHE A 69 3.79 -0.49 4.51
CA PHE A 69 3.46 -1.45 5.56
C PHE A 69 2.25 -0.94 6.35
N PRO A 70 1.23 -1.78 6.60
CA PRO A 70 0.04 -1.36 7.33
C PRO A 70 0.30 -1.34 8.84
N ASP A 71 0.69 -0.17 9.35
CA ASP A 71 1.12 0.07 10.73
C ASP A 71 0.08 0.82 11.57
N VAL A 72 -0.98 1.35 10.97
CA VAL A 72 -2.04 2.08 11.68
C VAL A 72 -3.20 1.14 12.03
N PRO A 73 -3.51 0.93 13.33
CA PRO A 73 -4.68 0.16 13.72
C PRO A 73 -5.95 1.01 13.55
N VAL A 74 -6.88 0.53 12.72
CA VAL A 74 -8.19 1.12 12.50
C VAL A 74 -9.22 0.36 13.35
N THR A 75 -9.95 1.09 14.19
CA THR A 75 -10.94 0.51 15.10
C THR A 75 -12.36 0.65 14.57
N GLY A 76 -13.18 -0.36 14.77
CA GLY A 76 -14.63 -0.35 14.53
C GLY A 76 -15.41 -0.56 15.83
N LYS A 77 -16.59 0.06 15.94
CA LYS A 77 -17.56 -0.34 16.96
C LYS A 77 -18.42 -1.47 16.39
N PRO A 78 -18.88 -2.42 17.22
CA PRO A 78 -19.85 -3.42 16.79
C PRO A 78 -21.09 -2.75 16.18
N THR A 79 -21.79 -3.47 15.33
CA THR A 79 -23.11 -3.06 14.84
C THR A 79 -24.08 -2.95 16.03
N GLU A 80 -25.13 -2.12 15.90
CA GLU A 80 -26.24 -2.02 16.87
C GLU A 80 -25.91 -1.39 18.23
N VAL A 81 -24.68 -0.87 18.44
CA VAL A 81 -24.33 -0.15 19.68
C VAL A 81 -24.43 1.37 19.52
N ARG A 82 -24.80 2.06 20.61
CA ARG A 82 -24.86 3.53 20.65
C ARG A 82 -23.46 4.18 20.67
N MET A 83 -23.44 5.48 20.39
CA MET A 83 -22.24 6.32 20.52
C MET A 83 -21.78 6.45 21.99
N GLY A 84 -20.54 6.90 22.22
CA GLY A 84 -19.94 6.96 23.57
C GLY A 84 -19.28 5.66 24.05
N LYS A 85 -19.08 5.48 25.37
CA LYS A 85 -18.46 4.29 26.00
C LYS A 85 -17.04 3.93 25.50
N GLY A 86 -16.32 4.91 24.96
CA GLY A 86 -14.95 4.77 24.49
C GLY A 86 -14.81 4.17 23.09
N LYS A 87 -13.57 3.81 22.74
CA LYS A 87 -13.17 3.37 21.40
C LYS A 87 -13.35 1.86 21.23
N GLY A 88 -13.85 1.44 20.07
CA GLY A 88 -14.03 0.02 19.72
C GLY A 88 -12.72 -0.80 19.64
N SER A 89 -12.85 -2.08 19.31
CA SER A 89 -11.72 -2.99 19.06
C SER A 89 -11.01 -2.64 17.74
N VAL A 90 -9.77 -3.10 17.59
CA VAL A 90 -9.04 -2.98 16.30
C VAL A 90 -9.68 -3.94 15.31
N ASP A 91 -10.11 -3.41 14.17
CA ASP A 91 -10.80 -4.16 13.11
C ASP A 91 -9.80 -4.55 12.00
N PHE A 92 -9.00 -3.59 11.52
CA PHE A 92 -7.97 -3.86 10.52
C PHE A 92 -6.77 -2.92 10.65
N TRP A 93 -5.72 -3.23 9.88
CA TRP A 93 -4.52 -2.40 9.76
C TRP A 93 -4.46 -1.75 8.39
N ALA A 94 -4.02 -0.50 8.35
CA ALA A 94 -3.86 0.27 7.13
C ALA A 94 -2.54 1.05 7.12
N ALA A 95 -2.01 1.28 5.92
CA ALA A 95 -0.86 2.13 5.66
C ALA A 95 -1.35 3.51 5.25
N ARG A 96 -0.79 4.57 5.83
CA ARG A 96 -1.02 5.94 5.31
C ARG A 96 -0.16 6.14 4.08
N VAL A 97 -0.80 6.39 2.94
CA VAL A 97 -0.13 6.66 1.67
C VAL A 97 -0.34 8.13 1.35
N HIS A 98 0.77 8.85 1.19
CA HIS A 98 0.78 10.24 0.73
C HIS A 98 1.00 10.28 -0.78
N PRO A 99 0.52 11.34 -1.47
CA PRO A 99 0.90 11.61 -2.84
C PRO A 99 2.42 11.58 -3.02
N GLY A 100 2.89 10.94 -4.10
CA GLY A 100 4.29 10.72 -4.40
C GLY A 100 4.89 9.45 -3.77
N ARG A 101 4.21 8.76 -2.85
CA ARG A 101 4.74 7.54 -2.23
C ARG A 101 4.77 6.38 -3.24
N ILE A 102 5.91 5.70 -3.37
CA ILE A 102 6.01 4.42 -4.08
C ILE A 102 5.49 3.30 -3.17
N MET A 103 4.55 2.52 -3.69
CA MET A 103 3.87 1.44 -2.96
C MET A 103 4.39 0.05 -3.33
N PHE A 104 4.71 -0.16 -4.60
CA PHE A 104 5.25 -1.42 -5.11
C PHE A 104 6.40 -1.13 -6.06
N GLU A 105 7.40 -1.99 -6.04
CA GLU A 105 8.46 -2.04 -7.04
C GLU A 105 8.53 -3.44 -7.63
N ILE A 106 8.91 -3.53 -8.90
CA ILE A 106 9.11 -4.80 -9.60
C ILE A 106 10.37 -4.76 -10.45
N ASP A 107 10.94 -5.95 -10.67
CA ASP A 107 12.14 -6.14 -11.48
C ASP A 107 12.23 -7.55 -12.03
N GLY A 108 13.12 -7.78 -13.00
CA GLY A 108 13.39 -9.10 -13.57
C GLY A 108 12.33 -9.60 -14.55
N VAL A 109 11.61 -8.67 -15.21
CA VAL A 109 10.66 -8.94 -16.31
C VAL A 109 10.77 -7.83 -17.37
N ALA A 110 10.33 -8.10 -18.60
CA ALA A 110 10.29 -7.11 -19.68
C ALA A 110 9.34 -5.94 -19.37
N ASP A 111 9.58 -4.76 -19.98
CA ASP A 111 8.81 -3.53 -19.77
C ASP A 111 7.30 -3.72 -19.96
N GLU A 112 6.89 -4.41 -21.04
CA GLU A 112 5.47 -4.66 -21.32
C GLU A 112 4.78 -5.45 -20.20
N ILE A 113 5.44 -6.51 -19.72
CA ILE A 113 4.95 -7.35 -18.61
C ILE A 113 4.93 -6.53 -17.32
N ALA A 114 5.95 -5.71 -17.10
CA ALA A 114 6.06 -4.87 -15.92
C ALA A 114 4.89 -3.86 -15.85
N ARG A 115 4.66 -3.12 -16.94
CA ARG A 115 3.59 -2.12 -17.02
C ARG A 115 2.21 -2.74 -16.83
N GLU A 116 1.93 -3.85 -17.50
CA GLU A 116 0.64 -4.51 -17.39
C GLU A 116 0.43 -5.12 -15.99
N ALA A 117 1.45 -5.72 -15.39
CA ALA A 117 1.39 -6.21 -14.01
C ALA A 117 1.06 -5.08 -13.03
N LEU A 118 1.72 -3.94 -13.14
CA LEU A 118 1.48 -2.78 -12.28
C LEU A 118 0.11 -2.16 -12.53
N ARG A 119 -0.38 -2.12 -13.77
CA ARG A 119 -1.73 -1.67 -14.12
C ARG A 119 -2.81 -2.53 -13.45
N LEU A 120 -2.67 -3.85 -13.50
CA LEU A 120 -3.59 -4.78 -12.83
C LEU A 120 -3.51 -4.67 -11.31
N GLY A 121 -2.31 -4.43 -10.76
CA GLY A 121 -2.11 -4.13 -9.35
C GLY A 121 -2.82 -2.84 -8.91
N ALA A 122 -2.72 -1.78 -9.70
CA ALA A 122 -3.35 -0.49 -9.45
C ALA A 122 -4.86 -0.59 -9.30
N GLN A 123 -5.53 -1.41 -10.10
CA GLN A 123 -6.99 -1.64 -10.03
C GLN A 123 -7.46 -2.26 -8.70
N LYS A 124 -6.55 -2.73 -7.85
CA LYS A 124 -6.87 -3.27 -6.51
C LYS A 124 -6.69 -2.25 -5.40
N LEU A 125 -6.21 -1.04 -5.74
CA LEU A 125 -5.92 0.03 -4.80
C LEU A 125 -6.99 1.12 -4.87
N PRO A 126 -7.31 1.76 -3.73
CA PRO A 126 -8.30 2.84 -3.67
C PRO A 126 -7.71 4.22 -3.99
N VAL A 127 -6.62 4.29 -4.77
CA VAL A 127 -5.92 5.55 -5.10
C VAL A 127 -5.58 5.62 -6.56
N LEU A 128 -5.58 6.83 -7.12
CA LEU A 128 -4.91 7.06 -8.40
C LEU A 128 -3.40 6.83 -8.27
N THR A 129 -2.85 6.24 -9.32
CA THR A 129 -1.44 5.84 -9.37
C THR A 129 -0.83 6.16 -10.72
N ARG A 130 0.50 6.27 -10.73
CA ARG A 130 1.33 6.41 -11.91
C ARG A 130 2.41 5.34 -11.90
N ILE A 131 2.66 4.73 -13.06
CA ILE A 131 3.79 3.83 -13.25
C ILE A 131 5.02 4.68 -13.53
N VAL A 132 6.12 4.37 -12.84
CA VAL A 132 7.41 5.03 -13.00
C VAL A 132 8.47 3.98 -13.31
N ALA A 133 9.39 4.31 -14.20
CA ALA A 133 10.56 3.49 -14.51
C ALA A 133 11.81 4.15 -13.93
N ARG A 134 12.85 3.35 -13.67
CA ARG A 134 14.18 3.85 -13.33
C ARG A 134 14.74 4.57 -14.55
N GLU A 135 15.21 5.79 -14.36
CA GLU A 135 15.99 6.50 -15.37
C GLU A 135 17.46 6.14 -15.15
N ASP A 136 18.08 5.52 -16.17
CA ASP A 136 19.50 5.22 -16.18
C ASP A 136 20.23 6.45 -16.73
N TRP A 137 20.97 7.15 -15.86
CA TRP A 137 21.92 8.20 -16.24
C TRP A 137 23.28 7.94 -15.59
#